data_AF-A0A061D1K9-F1
#
_entry.id   AF-A0A061D1K9-F1
#
_cell.length_a   1.000
_cell.length_b   1.000
_cell.length_c   1.000
_cell.angle_alpha   90.00
_cell.angle_beta   90.00
_cell.angle_gamma   90.00
#
_symmetry.space_group_name_H-M   'P 1'
#
loop_
_entity.id
_entity.type
_entity.pdbx_description
1 polymer ?
#
loop_
_entity_poly.entity_id
_entity_poly.type
_entity_poly.pdbx_seq_one_letter_code
_entity_poly.pdbx_strand_id
1 'polypeptide(L)'
;MGGDGGSIPGRIDLVRTSGYTFVRNLGGMGYSPNTQIKAADEHLTSSQIKDLRWKTCSLSQQPLSPPIVACRIGILYNKESVIEYILAKKPLVSMQHTKGLKDFKEVKFKVDPATRRFVCPLTCTEFTGSNRGVLIWKCGCCMSERAFKELMKGYKSQTDAQCPACNATFTYNPQVFDPQCTTLDPLSHDVVVVVPDTLEENYLRAKLMRRAKPAK
;
A
#
# COMPACT_ATOMS: atom_id res chain seq x y z
N MET A 1 63.99 9.48 6.30
CA MET A 1 62.85 9.24 7.21
C MET A 1 61.98 10.47 7.18
N GLY A 2 60.79 10.40 6.60
CA GLY A 2 59.93 11.56 6.49
C GLY A 2 58.57 11.18 5.95
N GLY A 3 57.53 11.65 6.64
CA GLY A 3 56.19 11.70 6.08
C GLY A 3 55.10 10.95 6.86
N ASP A 4 55.09 11.00 8.20
CA ASP A 4 53.83 10.79 8.92
C ASP A 4 52.94 12.02 8.70
N GLY A 5 52.34 12.08 7.51
CA GLY A 5 51.27 12.99 7.15
C GLY A 5 49.98 12.58 7.87
N GLY A 6 49.96 12.74 9.20
CA GLY A 6 48.74 12.62 9.97
C GLY A 6 47.74 13.68 9.48
N SER A 7 46.57 13.24 9.03
CA SER A 7 45.48 14.14 8.66
C SER A 7 45.04 14.94 9.89
N ILE A 8 44.86 16.25 9.73
CA ILE A 8 44.35 17.12 10.82
C ILE A 8 42.93 16.63 11.20
N PRO A 9 42.68 16.29 12.48
CA PRO A 9 41.37 15.81 12.89
C PRO A 9 40.29 16.88 12.69
N GLY A 10 39.21 16.50 12.02
CA GLY A 10 38.08 17.39 11.79
C GLY A 10 37.12 17.38 12.97
N ARG A 11 36.16 18.32 12.99
CA ARG A 11 35.05 18.33 13.97
C ARG A 11 34.32 16.99 14.04
N ILE A 12 34.20 16.31 12.91
CA ILE A 12 33.55 15.00 12.76
C ILE A 12 34.26 13.91 13.59
N ASP A 13 35.59 14.00 13.75
CA ASP A 13 36.41 13.04 14.51
C ASP A 13 36.34 13.30 16.02
N LEU A 14 36.11 14.56 16.40
CA LEU A 14 36.07 15.03 17.78
C LEU A 14 34.66 14.98 18.39
N VAL A 15 33.61 15.13 17.58
CA VAL A 15 32.23 15.27 18.04
C VAL A 15 31.38 14.09 17.56
N ARG A 16 30.91 13.28 18.52
CA ARG A 16 29.94 12.21 18.26
C ARG A 16 28.52 12.80 18.18
N THR A 17 27.91 12.70 17.01
CA THR A 17 26.50 13.05 16.80
C THR A 17 25.62 11.89 17.27
N SER A 18 24.70 12.14 18.21
CA SER A 18 23.74 11.11 18.65
C SER A 18 22.92 10.60 17.46
N GLY A 19 22.75 9.28 17.35
CA GLY A 19 21.99 8.67 16.25
C GLY A 19 22.74 8.58 14.91
N TYR A 20 24.03 8.89 14.86
CA TYR A 20 24.89 8.67 13.69
C TYR A 20 26.07 7.75 14.03
N THR A 21 26.44 6.87 13.10
CA THR A 21 27.61 5.99 13.15
C THR A 21 28.48 6.21 11.92
N PHE A 22 29.75 5.83 11.97
CA PHE A 22 30.61 5.87 10.79
C PHE A 22 30.42 4.59 9.95
N VAL A 23 30.52 4.71 8.62
CA VAL A 23 30.27 3.65 7.61
C VAL A 23 31.19 2.42 7.70
N ARG A 24 32.02 2.26 8.73
CA ARG A 24 33.14 1.30 8.69
C ARG A 24 32.66 -0.15 8.54
N ASN A 25 33.13 -0.78 7.46
CA ASN A 25 33.44 -2.20 7.42
C ASN A 25 34.82 -2.37 6.76
N LEU A 26 35.71 -3.07 7.47
CA LEU A 26 37.06 -3.54 7.09
C LEU A 26 38.23 -2.56 7.35
N GLY A 27 39.20 -3.06 8.12
CA GLY A 27 40.48 -2.41 8.39
C GLY A 27 41.38 -2.40 7.17
N GLY A 28 41.36 -1.29 6.43
CA GLY A 28 42.28 -1.01 5.34
C GLY A 28 42.26 0.47 5.00
N MET A 29 43.38 1.00 4.49
CA MET A 29 43.58 2.40 4.10
C MET A 29 42.60 2.83 2.99
N GLY A 30 41.36 3.18 3.35
CA GLY A 30 40.34 3.69 2.43
C GLY A 30 39.96 5.14 2.73
N TYR A 31 39.76 5.94 1.68
CA TYR A 31 39.42 7.37 1.68
C TYR A 31 38.03 7.74 2.26
N SER A 32 37.34 6.82 2.93
CA SER A 32 36.04 7.03 3.57
C SER A 32 36.00 6.84 5.11
N PRO A 33 37.03 7.19 5.92
CA PRO A 33 37.01 6.88 7.36
C PRO A 33 35.94 7.66 8.15
N ASN A 34 35.43 8.76 7.57
CA ASN A 34 34.68 9.81 8.26
C ASN A 34 33.26 10.04 7.70
N THR A 35 32.77 9.17 6.82
CA THR A 35 31.37 9.26 6.36
C THR A 35 30.45 8.83 7.49
N GLN A 36 29.66 9.77 8.03
CA GLN A 36 28.61 9.48 9.00
C GLN A 36 27.34 9.00 8.27
N ILE A 37 26.79 7.88 8.72
CA ILE A 37 25.45 7.39 8.41
C ILE A 37 24.59 7.46 9.67
N LYS A 38 23.26 7.50 9.51
CA LYS A 38 22.39 7.35 10.68
C LYS A 38 22.54 5.93 11.24
N ALA A 39 22.61 5.83 12.57
CA ALA A 39 22.81 4.58 13.30
C ALA A 39 21.63 3.62 13.18
N ALA A 40 20.43 4.17 13.00
CA ALA A 40 19.20 3.44 12.76
C ALA A 40 18.53 3.99 11.50
N ASP A 41 18.02 3.10 10.68
CA ASP A 41 17.11 3.49 9.61
C ASP A 41 15.82 4.00 10.27
N GLU A 42 15.54 5.30 10.14
CA GLU A 42 14.22 5.89 10.45
C GLU A 42 13.12 5.38 9.49
N HIS A 43 13.51 4.55 8.52
CA HIS A 43 12.60 3.99 7.55
C HIS A 43 11.68 2.98 8.23
N LEU A 44 10.37 3.25 8.18
CA LEU A 44 9.36 2.32 8.64
C LEU A 44 9.49 0.99 7.89
N THR A 45 9.30 -0.10 8.61
CA THR A 45 9.25 -1.42 7.98
C THR A 45 8.04 -1.52 7.06
N SER A 46 8.08 -2.43 6.09
CA SER A 46 6.95 -2.64 5.16
C SER A 46 5.63 -2.92 5.90
N SER A 47 5.66 -3.69 6.99
CA SER A 47 4.48 -3.95 7.82
C SER A 47 3.96 -2.69 8.51
N GLN A 48 4.84 -1.87 9.08
CA GLN A 48 4.46 -0.60 9.72
C GLN A 48 3.84 0.37 8.70
N ILE A 49 4.38 0.45 7.48
CA ILE A 49 3.81 1.27 6.40
C ILE A 49 2.39 0.79 6.06
N LYS A 50 2.16 -0.52 5.96
CA LYS A 50 0.83 -1.07 5.70
C LYS A 50 -0.14 -0.81 6.87
N ASP A 51 0.33 -0.94 8.12
CA ASP A 51 -0.47 -0.61 9.31
C ASP A 51 -0.91 0.86 9.32
N LEU A 52 -0.05 1.77 8.86
CA LEU A 52 -0.42 3.18 8.71
C LEU A 52 -1.47 3.36 7.61
N ARG A 53 -1.30 2.71 6.45
CA ARG A 53 -2.25 2.77 5.33
C ARG A 53 -3.65 2.23 5.67
N TRP A 54 -3.75 1.35 6.66
CA TRP A 54 -5.04 0.89 7.21
C TRP A 54 -5.73 1.91 8.12
N LYS A 55 -5.03 2.97 8.53
CA LYS A 55 -5.52 3.97 9.48
C LYS A 55 -5.62 5.36 8.87
N THR A 56 -4.87 5.66 7.81
CA THR A 56 -4.77 7.00 7.24
C THR A 56 -5.26 7.05 5.79
N CYS A 57 -5.94 8.15 5.47
CA CYS A 57 -6.33 8.49 4.11
C CYS A 57 -5.09 8.83 3.29
N SER A 58 -4.89 8.15 2.16
CA SER A 58 -3.71 8.38 1.32
C SER A 58 -3.64 9.77 0.69
N LEU A 59 -4.76 10.50 0.65
CA LEU A 59 -4.84 11.84 0.03
C LEU A 59 -4.68 12.96 1.06
N SER A 60 -5.50 12.94 2.12
CA SER A 60 -5.50 13.99 3.15
C SER A 60 -4.55 13.71 4.32
N GLN A 61 -4.00 12.51 4.42
CA GLN A 61 -3.18 12.02 5.55
C GLN A 61 -3.90 12.05 6.91
N GLN A 62 -5.21 12.31 6.91
CA GLN A 62 -6.05 12.26 8.10
C GLN A 62 -6.47 10.82 8.42
N PRO A 63 -6.88 10.53 9.67
CA PRO A 63 -7.47 9.24 10.02
C PRO A 63 -8.63 8.86 9.09
N LEU A 64 -8.74 7.57 8.76
CA LEU A 64 -9.83 7.06 7.94
C LEU A 64 -11.15 7.16 8.71
N SER A 65 -12.13 7.83 8.11
CA SER A 65 -13.47 8.00 8.68
C SER A 65 -14.53 7.57 7.67
N PRO A 66 -15.56 6.82 8.09
CA PRO A 66 -16.66 6.44 7.21
C PRO A 66 -17.43 7.69 6.77
N PRO A 67 -17.80 7.83 5.48
CA PRO A 67 -17.68 6.83 4.41
C PRO A 67 -16.26 6.75 3.80
N ILE A 68 -15.73 5.52 3.70
CA ILE A 68 -14.40 5.23 3.14
C ILE A 68 -14.55 4.68 1.73
N VAL A 69 -13.69 5.11 0.82
CA VAL A 69 -13.64 4.65 -0.57
C VAL A 69 -12.28 4.06 -0.90
N ALA A 70 -12.26 3.07 -1.80
CA ALA A 70 -11.06 2.48 -2.35
C ALA A 70 -11.00 2.68 -3.87
N CYS A 71 -9.80 2.87 -4.41
CA CYS A 71 -9.60 2.84 -5.87
C CYS A 71 -9.31 1.42 -6.37
N ARG A 72 -9.26 1.23 -7.70
CA ARG A 72 -8.93 -0.08 -8.33
C ARG A 72 -7.53 -0.62 -8.01
N ILE A 73 -6.64 0.20 -7.48
CA ILE A 73 -5.33 -0.24 -6.99
C ILE A 73 -5.46 -0.87 -5.59
N GLY A 74 -6.48 -0.50 -4.81
CA GLY A 74 -6.66 -0.94 -3.42
C GLY A 74 -6.19 0.06 -2.38
N ILE A 75 -5.97 1.32 -2.76
CA ILE A 75 -5.64 2.42 -1.82
C ILE A 75 -6.92 2.98 -1.21
N LEU A 76 -6.89 3.26 0.10
CA LEU A 76 -8.02 3.79 0.87
C LEU A 76 -7.98 5.32 0.98
N TYR A 77 -9.17 5.92 0.91
CA TYR A 77 -9.39 7.36 1.00
C TYR A 77 -10.67 7.67 1.78
N ASN A 78 -10.70 8.84 2.43
CA ASN A 78 -11.95 9.43 2.90
C ASN A 78 -12.74 9.97 1.71
N LYS A 79 -14.03 9.65 1.63
CA LYS A 79 -14.88 10.05 0.49
C LYS A 79 -14.91 11.57 0.32
N GLU A 80 -14.97 12.31 1.42
CA GLU A 80 -14.93 13.77 1.45
C GLU A 80 -13.67 14.33 0.78
N SER A 81 -12.50 13.84 1.18
CA SER A 81 -11.22 14.28 0.60
C SER A 81 -11.13 14.00 -0.90
N VAL A 82 -11.68 12.86 -1.36
CA VAL A 82 -11.72 12.55 -2.80
C VAL A 82 -12.61 13.52 -3.57
N ILE A 83 -13.79 13.86 -3.01
CA ILE A 83 -14.71 14.81 -3.64
C ILE A 83 -14.06 16.18 -3.76
N GLU A 84 -13.46 16.68 -2.68
CA GLU A 84 -12.73 17.96 -2.67
C GLU A 84 -11.61 17.97 -3.72
N TYR A 85 -10.85 16.88 -3.84
CA TYR A 85 -9.77 16.77 -4.82
C TYR A 85 -10.29 16.79 -6.26
N ILE A 86 -11.35 16.04 -6.56
CA ILE A 86 -11.96 16.02 -7.90
C ILE A 86 -12.50 17.41 -8.27
N LEU A 87 -13.11 18.12 -7.32
CA LEU A 87 -13.60 19.49 -7.52
C LEU A 87 -12.45 20.48 -7.74
N ALA A 88 -11.36 20.36 -6.97
CA ALA A 88 -10.20 21.23 -7.08
C ALA A 88 -9.42 21.06 -8.39
N LYS A 89 -9.57 19.91 -9.08
CA LYS A 89 -8.89 19.55 -10.34
C LYS A 89 -7.36 19.74 -10.29
N LYS A 90 -6.76 19.64 -9.11
CA LYS A 90 -5.31 19.79 -8.93
C LYS A 90 -4.61 18.50 -9.37
N PRO A 91 -3.65 18.55 -10.31
CA PRO A 91 -2.95 17.35 -10.73
C PRO A 91 -2.00 16.86 -9.63
N LEU A 92 -2.30 15.71 -9.02
CA LEU A 92 -1.40 15.04 -8.10
C LEU A 92 -0.86 13.75 -8.72
N VAL A 93 0.46 13.57 -8.69
CA VAL A 93 1.16 12.41 -9.28
C VAL A 93 0.58 11.08 -8.77
N SER A 94 0.30 10.99 -7.48
CA SER A 94 -0.25 9.78 -6.83
C SER A 94 -1.67 9.42 -7.31
N MET A 95 -2.43 10.39 -7.85
CA MET A 95 -3.85 10.27 -8.19
C MET A 95 -4.13 10.34 -9.70
N GLN A 96 -3.11 10.24 -10.55
CA GLN A 96 -3.29 10.30 -12.02
C GLN A 96 -4.11 9.13 -12.58
N HIS A 97 -4.21 8.03 -11.84
CA HIS A 97 -4.97 6.83 -12.22
C HIS A 97 -6.48 6.99 -12.05
N THR A 98 -6.95 8.00 -11.32
CA THR A 98 -8.38 8.27 -11.06
C THR A 98 -8.81 9.54 -11.77
N LYS A 99 -9.85 9.46 -12.61
CA LYS A 99 -10.40 10.58 -13.37
C LYS A 99 -11.74 11.06 -12.80
N GLY A 100 -12.50 10.17 -12.14
CA GLY A 100 -13.77 10.55 -11.54
C GLY A 100 -14.26 9.58 -10.47
N LEU A 101 -15.46 9.86 -9.93
CA LEU A 101 -16.05 9.08 -8.84
C LEU A 101 -16.33 7.61 -9.19
N LYS A 102 -16.42 7.26 -10.49
CA LYS A 102 -16.61 5.88 -10.95
C LYS A 102 -15.38 5.00 -10.69
N ASP A 103 -14.21 5.61 -10.56
CA ASP A 103 -12.95 4.89 -10.30
C ASP A 103 -12.77 4.54 -8.82
N PHE A 104 -13.75 4.89 -7.99
CA PHE A 104 -13.80 4.60 -6.56
C PHE A 104 -14.98 3.72 -6.22
N LYS A 105 -14.79 2.86 -5.23
CA LYS A 105 -15.85 2.04 -4.64
C LYS A 105 -15.90 2.29 -3.14
N GLU A 106 -17.09 2.55 -2.64
CA GLU A 106 -17.33 2.65 -1.20
C GLU A 106 -17.15 1.29 -0.53
N VAL A 107 -16.34 1.26 0.52
CA VAL A 107 -15.96 0.03 1.23
C VAL A 107 -16.77 -0.11 2.50
N LYS A 108 -17.45 -1.24 2.64
CA LYS A 108 -18.23 -1.59 3.82
C LYS A 108 -17.33 -2.28 4.84
N PHE A 109 -16.71 -1.48 5.71
CA PHE A 109 -15.97 -2.00 6.86
C PHE A 109 -16.88 -2.22 8.05
N LYS A 110 -16.68 -3.33 8.76
CA LYS A 110 -17.16 -3.50 10.12
C LYS A 110 -16.11 -2.89 11.06
N VAL A 111 -16.54 -2.07 12.00
CA VAL A 111 -15.67 -1.45 13.01
C VAL A 111 -15.88 -2.18 14.32
N ASP A 112 -14.79 -2.57 14.97
CA ASP A 112 -14.85 -3.10 16.33
C ASP A 112 -15.19 -1.95 17.30
N PRO A 113 -16.26 -2.06 18.11
CA PRO A 113 -16.61 -1.03 19.09
C PRO A 113 -15.51 -0.79 20.14
N ALA A 114 -14.70 -1.81 20.46
CA ALA A 114 -13.66 -1.71 21.49
C ALA A 114 -12.40 -1.01 20.98
N THR A 115 -11.85 -1.49 19.86
CA THR A 115 -10.56 -1.00 19.34
C THR A 115 -10.72 0.13 18.31
N ARG A 116 -11.95 0.36 17.83
CA ARG A 116 -12.28 1.27 16.71
C ARG A 116 -11.51 0.95 15.43
N ARG A 117 -11.08 -0.31 15.27
CA ARG A 117 -10.34 -0.78 14.09
C ARG A 117 -11.26 -1.49 13.12
N PHE A 118 -10.83 -1.55 11.86
CA PHE A 118 -11.54 -2.29 10.82
C PHE A 118 -11.33 -3.78 11.01
N VAL A 119 -12.43 -4.53 11.04
CA VAL A 119 -12.43 -5.98 11.19
C VAL A 119 -13.11 -6.66 10.01
N CYS A 120 -12.62 -7.85 9.68
CA CYS A 120 -13.24 -8.70 8.69
C CYS A 120 -14.63 -9.16 9.19
N PRO A 121 -15.69 -9.09 8.36
CA PRO A 121 -17.02 -9.53 8.77
C PRO A 121 -17.14 -11.05 8.96
N LEU A 122 -16.24 -11.85 8.37
CA LEU A 122 -16.27 -13.31 8.41
C LEU A 122 -15.41 -13.88 9.55
N THR A 123 -14.17 -13.42 9.66
CA THR A 123 -13.20 -13.94 10.64
C THR A 123 -13.16 -13.13 11.93
N CYS A 124 -13.81 -11.97 11.97
CA CYS A 124 -13.73 -11.02 13.09
C CYS A 124 -12.29 -10.61 13.47
N THR A 125 -11.33 -10.77 12.55
CA THR A 125 -9.93 -10.38 12.75
C THR A 125 -9.69 -8.97 12.26
N GLU A 126 -8.86 -8.21 12.96
CA GLU A 126 -8.43 -6.87 12.54
C GLU A 126 -7.62 -6.91 11.24
N PHE A 127 -7.86 -5.93 10.38
CA PHE A 127 -7.00 -5.65 9.24
C PHE A 127 -5.74 -4.93 9.72
N THR A 128 -4.59 -5.48 9.34
CA THR A 128 -3.26 -5.02 9.72
C THR A 128 -2.31 -5.22 8.54
N GLY A 129 -1.07 -4.78 8.65
CA GLY A 129 -0.03 -4.99 7.64
C GLY A 129 0.25 -6.46 7.35
N SER A 130 -0.07 -7.36 8.29
CA SER A 130 0.03 -8.81 8.13
C SER A 130 -1.28 -9.46 7.68
N ASN A 131 -2.43 -8.88 8.07
CA ASN A 131 -3.76 -9.35 7.72
C ASN A 131 -4.34 -8.48 6.60
N ARG A 132 -4.01 -8.83 5.36
CA ARG A 132 -4.49 -8.14 4.16
C ARG A 132 -5.99 -8.33 3.95
N GLY A 133 -6.60 -7.31 3.33
CA GLY A 133 -8.01 -7.29 2.98
C GLY A 133 -8.22 -7.47 1.49
N VAL A 134 -9.38 -8.00 1.13
CA VAL A 134 -9.86 -8.19 -0.24
C VAL A 134 -11.21 -7.50 -0.37
N LEU A 135 -11.32 -6.61 -1.34
CA LEU A 135 -12.52 -5.89 -1.70
C LEU A 135 -13.13 -6.50 -2.96
N ILE A 136 -14.44 -6.75 -2.92
CA ILE A 136 -15.20 -7.11 -4.12
C ILE A 136 -15.84 -5.85 -4.69
N TRP A 137 -15.40 -5.44 -5.88
CA TRP A 137 -15.75 -4.15 -6.49
C TRP A 137 -17.24 -3.98 -6.76
N LYS A 138 -17.96 -5.07 -7.12
CA LYS A 138 -19.40 -5.01 -7.41
C LYS A 138 -20.22 -4.63 -6.18
N CYS A 139 -19.95 -5.23 -5.03
CA CYS A 139 -20.75 -5.04 -3.81
C CYS A 139 -20.14 -4.11 -2.76
N GLY A 140 -18.83 -3.88 -2.78
CA GLY A 140 -18.11 -3.07 -1.79
C GLY A 140 -17.81 -3.79 -0.47
N CYS A 141 -18.08 -5.10 -0.37
CA CYS A 141 -17.72 -5.88 0.81
C CYS A 141 -16.20 -6.09 0.87
N CYS A 142 -15.61 -5.84 2.04
CA CYS A 142 -14.20 -6.14 2.32
C CYS A 142 -14.08 -7.27 3.35
N MET A 143 -13.18 -8.22 3.10
CA MET A 143 -12.94 -9.38 3.96
C MET A 143 -11.47 -9.77 3.98
N SER A 144 -11.05 -10.62 4.92
CA SER A 144 -9.68 -11.10 5.00
C SER A 144 -9.30 -11.91 3.77
N GLU A 145 -8.09 -11.67 3.24
CA GLU A 145 -7.56 -12.44 2.11
C GLU A 145 -7.48 -13.94 2.41
N ARG A 146 -7.10 -14.31 3.65
CA ARG A 146 -6.96 -15.72 4.06
C ARG A 146 -8.30 -16.44 3.96
N ALA A 147 -9.33 -15.83 4.57
CA ALA A 147 -10.69 -16.37 4.53
C ALA A 147 -11.25 -16.41 3.11
N PHE A 148 -11.03 -15.35 2.32
CA PHE A 148 -11.50 -15.31 0.94
C PHE A 148 -10.86 -16.43 0.10
N LYS A 149 -9.54 -16.63 0.21
CA LYS A 149 -8.85 -17.71 -0.49
C LYS A 149 -9.41 -19.07 -0.11
N GLU A 150 -9.65 -19.32 1.17
CA GLU A 150 -10.21 -20.60 1.64
C GLU A 150 -11.60 -20.87 1.08
N LEU A 151 -12.48 -19.87 1.09
CA LEU A 151 -13.83 -19.98 0.56
C LEU A 151 -13.84 -20.12 -0.98
N MET A 152 -12.82 -19.58 -1.65
CA MET A 152 -12.72 -19.58 -3.10
C MET A 152 -11.86 -20.72 -3.68
N LYS A 153 -11.31 -21.64 -2.85
CA LYS A 153 -10.46 -22.77 -3.31
C LYS A 153 -11.12 -23.65 -4.37
N GLY A 154 -12.44 -23.79 -4.35
CA GLY A 154 -13.20 -24.59 -5.32
C GLY A 154 -13.59 -23.87 -6.61
N TYR A 155 -13.38 -22.55 -6.68
CA TYR A 155 -13.81 -21.75 -7.82
C TYR A 155 -12.67 -21.62 -8.84
N LYS A 156 -12.94 -22.01 -10.09
CA LYS A 156 -12.07 -21.67 -11.24
C LYS A 156 -12.30 -20.20 -11.62
N SER A 157 -11.54 -19.68 -12.59
CA SER A 157 -11.85 -18.40 -13.22
C SER A 157 -13.29 -18.44 -13.74
N GLN A 158 -14.18 -17.70 -13.09
CA GLN A 158 -15.63 -17.77 -13.31
C GLN A 158 -16.22 -16.37 -13.22
N THR A 159 -17.21 -16.11 -14.08
CA THR A 159 -17.94 -14.84 -14.16
C THR A 159 -19.05 -14.69 -13.11
N ASP A 160 -19.50 -15.81 -12.54
CA ASP A 160 -20.69 -15.87 -11.68
C ASP A 160 -20.36 -16.30 -10.24
N ALA A 161 -19.17 -15.94 -9.74
CA ALA A 161 -18.82 -16.19 -8.34
C ALA A 161 -19.71 -15.35 -7.41
N GLN A 162 -20.04 -15.87 -6.23
CA GLN A 162 -20.91 -15.21 -5.26
C GLN A 162 -20.13 -14.68 -4.06
N CYS A 163 -20.40 -13.44 -3.67
CA CYS A 163 -19.73 -12.80 -2.55
C CYS A 163 -20.08 -13.52 -1.23
N PRO A 164 -19.10 -14.02 -0.46
CA PRO A 164 -19.39 -14.75 0.78
C PRO A 164 -20.08 -13.93 1.88
N ALA A 165 -20.10 -12.60 1.77
CA ALA A 165 -20.70 -11.71 2.76
C ALA A 165 -22.11 -11.23 2.39
N CYS A 166 -22.47 -11.19 1.10
CA CYS A 166 -23.75 -10.60 0.64
C CYS A 166 -24.38 -11.29 -0.57
N ASN A 167 -23.79 -12.39 -1.06
CA ASN A 167 -24.24 -13.19 -2.21
C ASN A 167 -24.33 -12.44 -3.56
N ALA A 168 -23.81 -11.22 -3.64
CA ALA A 168 -23.71 -10.50 -4.91
C ALA A 168 -22.78 -11.24 -5.89
N THR A 169 -23.15 -11.28 -7.17
CA THR A 169 -22.34 -11.88 -8.22
C THR A 169 -21.17 -10.99 -8.62
N PHE A 170 -20.02 -11.61 -8.93
CA PHE A 170 -18.82 -10.91 -9.34
C PHE A 170 -17.90 -11.79 -10.18
N THR A 171 -17.04 -11.15 -10.99
CA THR A 171 -16.04 -11.86 -11.78
C THR A 171 -14.80 -12.18 -10.93
N TYR A 172 -14.51 -13.47 -10.77
CA TYR A 172 -13.36 -13.96 -10.00
C TYR A 172 -12.25 -14.48 -10.91
N ASN A 173 -11.02 -14.06 -10.66
CA ASN A 173 -9.83 -14.67 -11.23
C ASN A 173 -8.81 -14.98 -10.11
N PRO A 174 -8.44 -16.27 -9.88
CA PRO A 174 -7.50 -16.64 -8.81
C PRO A 174 -6.09 -16.07 -9.01
N GLN A 175 -5.69 -15.72 -10.24
CA GLN A 175 -4.38 -15.13 -10.54
C GLN A 175 -4.15 -13.76 -9.88
N VAL A 176 -5.21 -13.11 -9.36
CA VAL A 176 -5.11 -11.83 -8.63
C VAL A 176 -4.21 -11.92 -7.39
N PHE A 177 -4.08 -13.11 -6.81
CA PHE A 177 -3.30 -13.33 -5.59
C PHE A 177 -1.87 -13.79 -5.84
N ASP A 178 -1.50 -14.01 -7.10
CA ASP A 178 -0.15 -14.38 -7.47
C ASP A 178 0.71 -13.11 -7.59
N PRO A 179 1.71 -12.90 -6.70
CA PRO A 179 2.57 -11.72 -6.74
C PRO A 179 3.36 -11.59 -8.04
N GLN A 180 3.54 -12.69 -8.77
CA GLN A 180 4.31 -12.74 -10.02
C GLN A 180 3.43 -12.52 -11.25
N CYS A 181 2.10 -12.47 -11.08
CA CYS A 181 1.18 -12.32 -12.20
C CYS A 181 1.18 -10.89 -12.74
N THR A 182 2.10 -10.63 -13.68
CA THR A 182 2.25 -9.34 -14.35
C THR A 182 1.42 -9.20 -15.62
N THR A 183 0.68 -10.23 -16.03
CA THR A 183 -0.14 -10.23 -17.25
C THR A 183 -1.59 -9.88 -16.98
N LEU A 184 -2.09 -10.11 -15.76
CA LEU A 184 -3.51 -9.89 -15.43
C LEU A 184 -3.90 -8.41 -15.46
N ASP A 185 -4.99 -8.11 -16.16
CA ASP A 185 -5.56 -6.77 -16.21
C ASP A 185 -6.38 -6.48 -14.94
N PRO A 186 -6.10 -5.40 -14.18
CA PRO A 186 -6.82 -5.07 -12.94
C PRO A 186 -8.33 -4.82 -13.11
N LEU A 187 -8.77 -4.55 -14.34
CA LEU A 187 -10.18 -4.28 -14.67
C LEU A 187 -10.93 -5.51 -15.21
N SER A 188 -10.24 -6.63 -15.49
CA SER A 188 -10.88 -7.85 -16.01
C SER A 188 -11.66 -8.64 -14.96
N HIS A 189 -11.45 -8.32 -13.69
CA HIS A 189 -12.01 -9.00 -12.54
C HIS A 189 -12.47 -7.99 -11.49
N ASP A 190 -13.28 -8.44 -10.54
CA ASP A 190 -13.88 -7.59 -9.52
C ASP A 190 -13.19 -7.71 -8.16
N VAL A 191 -12.14 -8.52 -8.04
CA VAL A 191 -11.39 -8.69 -6.80
C VAL A 191 -10.23 -7.69 -6.74
N VAL A 192 -10.16 -6.93 -5.66
CA VAL A 192 -9.09 -5.93 -5.42
C VAL A 192 -8.45 -6.20 -4.07
N VAL A 193 -7.13 -6.37 -4.02
CA VAL A 193 -6.38 -6.47 -2.76
C VAL A 193 -6.25 -5.07 -2.17
N VAL A 194 -6.66 -4.91 -0.91
CA VAL A 194 -6.67 -3.62 -0.21
C VAL A 194 -5.35 -3.46 0.55
N VAL A 195 -4.77 -2.25 0.48
CA VAL A 195 -3.42 -1.95 0.97
C VAL A 195 -2.38 -2.88 0.31
N PRO A 196 -2.18 -2.77 -1.02
CA PRO A 196 -1.15 -3.53 -1.71
C PRO A 196 0.26 -3.11 -1.26
N ASP A 197 1.22 -3.98 -1.54
CA ASP A 197 2.64 -3.70 -1.32
C ASP A 197 3.13 -2.63 -2.29
N THR A 198 4.25 -1.98 -2.00
CA THR A 198 4.78 -0.89 -2.85
C THR A 198 5.06 -1.35 -4.28
N LEU A 199 5.56 -2.57 -4.46
CA LEU A 199 5.81 -3.15 -5.80
C LEU A 199 4.50 -3.41 -6.56
N GLU A 200 3.52 -4.02 -5.89
CA GLU A 200 2.18 -4.29 -6.43
C GLU A 200 1.48 -2.98 -6.82
N GLU A 201 1.51 -1.99 -5.93
CA GLU A 201 0.96 -0.65 -6.13
C GLU A 201 1.56 0.03 -7.36
N ASN A 202 2.89 0.04 -7.48
CA ASN A 202 3.61 0.66 -8.59
C ASN A 202 3.26 0.00 -9.92
N TYR A 203 3.18 -1.34 -9.92
CA TYR A 203 2.78 -2.11 -11.08
C TYR A 203 1.33 -1.83 -11.50
N LEU A 204 0.39 -1.83 -10.55
CA LEU A 204 -1.03 -1.53 -10.81
C LEU A 204 -1.21 -0.10 -11.33
N ARG A 205 -0.48 0.87 -10.76
CA ARG A 205 -0.44 2.25 -11.27
C ARG A 205 0.01 2.29 -12.72
N ALA A 206 1.13 1.65 -13.05
CA ALA A 206 1.66 1.64 -14.40
C ALA A 206 0.66 1.06 -15.43
N LYS A 207 -0.05 -0.01 -15.07
CA LYS A 207 -1.08 -0.60 -15.93
C LYS A 207 -2.29 0.31 -16.15
N LEU A 208 -2.84 0.90 -15.09
CA LEU A 208 -3.99 1.81 -15.21
C LEU A 208 -3.62 3.06 -16.03
N MET A 209 -2.40 3.57 -15.87
CA MET A 209 -1.90 4.74 -16.60
C MET A 209 -1.69 4.50 -18.09
N ARG A 210 -1.24 3.31 -18.49
CA ARG A 210 -1.08 2.93 -19.91
C ARG A 210 -2.41 3.00 -20.68
N ARG A 211 -3.52 2.61 -20.03
CA ARG A 211 -4.86 2.68 -20.62
C ARG A 211 -5.47 4.08 -20.62
N ALA A 212 -5.05 4.94 -19.70
CA ALA A 212 -5.58 6.30 -19.61
C ALA A 212 -5.11 7.22 -20.74
N LYS A 213 -4.02 6.86 -21.45
CA LYS A 213 -3.59 7.52 -22.68
C LYS A 213 -4.50 7.08 -23.84
N PRO A 214 -5.28 7.99 -24.45
CA PRO A 214 -5.93 7.64 -25.72
C PRO A 214 -4.84 7.26 -26.72
N ALA A 215 -5.08 6.20 -27.49
CA ALA A 215 -4.28 5.93 -28.68
C ALA A 215 -4.33 7.21 -29.54
N LYS A 216 -3.17 7.82 -29.76
CA LYS A 216 -3.04 8.95 -30.68
C LYS A 216 -3.35 8.49 -32.09
#